data_AF-A0A958PI80-F1
#
_entry.id   AF-A0A958PI80-F1
#
_cell.length_a   1.000
_cell.length_b   1.000
_cell.length_c   1.000
_cell.angle_alpha   90.00
_cell.angle_beta   90.00
_cell.angle_gamma   90.00
#
_symmetry.space_group_name_H-M   'P 1'
#
loop_
_entity.id
_entity.type
_entity.pdbx_description
1 polymer ?
#
loop_
_entity_poly.entity_id
_entity_poly.type
_entity_poly.pdbx_seq_one_letter_code
_entity_poly.pdbx_strand_id
1 'polypeptide(L)'
;MNEIDYKNLVPYGDTTGDGALQLSFTFPVEPSPKAQEAAAQMVRDWGFSDVKVAHMSSVGVGYAYFVIFCRTQRGVNFEKVEVPELTGQRLNYKEIDKRILEEIGRPIRVVGANTGFDAHTVGLDAILNMKGFDGDVGLERYKGFSTVNMGSQVLPAELIDRAIKEKADAILISKIVTQKDIHIADMKDVILHLRKRGMEKRFILVVGGPRVTHKLALEMGYDAGFSIGSYPSDVAYFLLEKMLERLGKKK
;
A
#
# COMPACT_ATOMS: atom_id res chain seq x y z
N MET A 1 21.20 29.29 4.78
CA MET A 1 20.70 27.91 5.00
C MET A 1 21.64 27.01 4.23
N ASN A 2 22.23 26.01 4.88
CA ASN A 2 23.09 25.06 4.19
C ASN A 2 22.25 24.32 3.13
N GLU A 3 22.81 24.14 1.95
CA GLU A 3 22.18 23.45 0.83
C GLU A 3 22.00 21.97 1.20
N ILE A 4 20.83 21.39 0.91
CA ILE A 4 20.52 20.00 1.24
C ILE A 4 21.26 19.09 0.25
N ASP A 5 22.09 18.18 0.75
CA ASP A 5 22.73 17.16 -0.07
C ASP A 5 21.76 16.00 -0.36
N TYR A 6 21.07 16.07 -1.50
CA TYR A 6 20.17 15.01 -1.95
C TYR A 6 20.87 13.70 -2.32
N LYS A 7 22.19 13.69 -2.53
CA LYS A 7 22.96 12.47 -2.81
C LYS A 7 23.30 11.70 -1.54
N ASN A 8 23.25 12.36 -0.38
CA ASN A 8 23.43 11.76 0.93
C ASN A 8 22.45 12.36 1.95
N LEU A 9 21.16 12.10 1.72
CA LEU A 9 20.08 12.56 2.60
C LEU A 9 20.15 11.81 3.94
N VAL A 10 20.39 12.53 5.03
CA VAL A 10 20.43 12.00 6.40
C VAL A 10 19.31 12.59 7.26
N PRO A 11 18.91 11.91 8.35
CA PRO A 11 17.99 12.48 9.35
C PRO A 11 18.49 13.80 9.92
N TYR A 12 17.55 14.62 10.38
CA TYR A 12 17.79 15.93 10.98
C TYR A 12 17.34 15.92 12.45
N GLY A 13 18.18 16.42 13.35
CA GLY A 13 17.80 16.74 14.74
C GLY A 13 17.90 18.23 15.06
N ASP A 14 19.12 18.76 15.07
CA ASP A 14 19.44 20.13 15.49
C ASP A 14 20.04 20.98 14.34
N THR A 15 20.89 20.37 13.50
CA THR A 15 21.58 21.06 12.40
C THR A 15 21.49 20.26 11.09
N THR A 16 21.39 20.95 9.96
CA THR A 16 21.30 20.31 8.64
C THR A 16 22.50 19.40 8.41
N GLY A 17 22.24 18.10 8.20
CA GLY A 17 23.26 17.09 7.95
C GLY A 17 23.86 16.42 9.20
N ASP A 18 23.32 16.67 10.40
CA ASP A 18 23.83 16.08 11.65
C ASP A 18 23.56 14.58 11.81
N GLY A 19 22.63 14.05 11.03
CA GLY A 19 22.25 12.63 11.07
C GLY A 19 21.59 12.24 12.38
N ALA A 20 21.13 13.20 13.20
CA ALA A 20 20.53 12.92 14.49
C ALA A 20 19.13 12.32 14.32
N LEU A 21 18.86 11.26 15.09
CA LEU A 21 17.58 10.57 15.07
C LEU A 21 17.25 9.95 16.43
N GLN A 22 15.96 9.66 16.61
CA GLN A 22 15.44 9.00 17.79
C GLN A 22 15.02 7.56 17.45
N LEU A 23 15.46 6.61 18.27
CA LEU A 23 15.04 5.22 18.26
C LEU A 23 14.25 4.92 19.52
N SER A 24 13.24 4.06 19.41
CA SER A 24 12.57 3.48 20.57
C SER A 24 12.32 1.99 20.38
N PHE A 25 12.49 1.24 21.46
CA PHE A 25 12.28 -0.21 21.49
C PHE A 25 12.12 -0.71 22.94
N THR A 26 11.73 -1.97 23.09
CA THR A 26 11.52 -2.62 24.37
C THR A 26 12.40 -3.86 24.47
N PHE A 27 13.05 -4.07 25.62
CA PHE A 27 13.68 -5.34 25.96
C PHE A 27 12.85 -6.16 26.93
N PRO A 28 12.90 -7.51 26.83
CA PRO A 28 12.32 -8.42 27.81
C PRO A 28 13.23 -8.57 29.05
N VAL A 29 13.61 -7.45 29.67
CA VAL A 29 14.33 -7.39 30.94
C VAL A 29 13.80 -6.25 31.80
N GLU A 30 14.03 -6.30 33.11
CA GLU A 30 13.71 -5.20 34.02
C GLU A 30 14.62 -3.97 33.78
N PRO A 31 14.11 -2.73 33.96
CA PRO A 31 14.92 -1.52 33.91
C PRO A 31 16.08 -1.59 34.89
N SER A 32 17.29 -1.54 34.36
CA SER A 32 18.51 -1.61 35.16
C SER A 32 19.68 -0.95 34.44
N PRO A 33 20.76 -0.56 35.14
CA PRO A 33 21.96 -0.05 34.49
C PRO A 33 22.53 -1.00 33.44
N LYS A 34 22.38 -2.32 33.66
CA LYS A 34 22.77 -3.36 32.68
C LYS A 34 21.90 -3.29 31.42
N ALA A 35 20.59 -3.11 31.58
CA ALA A 35 19.67 -2.98 30.45
C ALA A 35 19.94 -1.70 29.64
N GLN A 36 20.27 -0.60 30.33
CA GLN A 36 20.68 0.66 29.69
C GLN A 36 21.95 0.51 28.85
N GLU A 37 23.00 -0.12 29.39
CA GLU A 37 24.24 -0.35 28.64
C GLU A 37 24.04 -1.34 27.49
N ALA A 38 23.25 -2.41 27.70
CA ALA A 38 22.91 -3.36 26.63
C ALA A 38 22.19 -2.66 25.46
N ALA A 39 21.27 -1.73 25.77
CA ALA A 39 20.54 -0.97 24.76
C ALA A 39 21.49 -0.03 23.99
N ALA A 40 22.43 0.62 24.68
CA ALA A 40 23.44 1.47 24.05
C ALA A 40 24.40 0.67 23.16
N GLN A 41 24.86 -0.50 23.61
CA GLN A 41 25.73 -1.39 22.83
C GLN A 41 25.03 -1.87 21.55
N MET A 42 23.79 -2.34 21.65
CA MET A 42 23.02 -2.79 20.48
C MET A 42 22.88 -1.68 19.42
N VAL A 43 22.62 -0.44 19.85
CA VAL A 43 22.50 0.70 18.92
C VAL A 43 23.85 1.08 18.30
N ARG A 44 24.96 0.96 19.04
CA ARG A 44 26.30 1.12 18.46
C ARG A 44 26.60 0.04 17.41
N ASP A 45 26.21 -1.20 17.68
CA ASP A 45 26.42 -2.34 16.78
C ASP A 45 25.61 -2.22 15.48
N TRP A 46 24.46 -1.53 15.52
CA TRP A 46 23.71 -1.16 14.30
C TRP A 46 24.44 -0.14 13.42
N GLY A 47 25.52 0.47 13.93
CA GLY A 47 26.35 1.44 13.22
C GLY A 47 26.01 2.90 13.55
N PHE A 48 25.24 3.16 14.62
CA PHE A 48 24.98 4.52 15.08
C PHE A 48 26.09 5.00 16.01
N SER A 49 26.33 6.31 15.97
CA SER A 49 27.30 7.04 16.78
C SER A 49 26.59 7.96 17.78
N ASP A 50 27.33 8.50 18.75
CA ASP A 50 26.79 9.45 19.75
C ASP A 50 25.51 8.95 20.46
N VAL A 51 25.54 7.68 20.87
CA VAL A 51 24.38 6.98 21.43
C VAL A 51 24.12 7.43 22.86
N LYS A 52 22.94 8.01 23.09
CA LYS A 52 22.47 8.48 24.40
C LYS A 52 21.09 7.91 24.72
N VAL A 53 21.02 7.09 25.76
CA VAL A 53 19.73 6.65 26.32
C VAL A 53 19.12 7.82 27.09
N ALA A 54 18.08 8.44 26.53
CA ALA A 54 17.40 9.58 27.14
C ALA A 54 16.30 9.16 28.11
N HIS A 55 15.69 8.00 27.88
CA HIS A 55 14.64 7.48 28.76
C HIS A 55 14.70 5.96 28.86
N MET A 56 14.44 5.45 30.07
CA MET A 56 14.24 4.05 30.37
C MET A 56 13.10 3.93 31.38
N SER A 57 12.09 3.12 31.08
CA SER A 57 10.95 2.88 31.99
C SER A 57 10.44 1.45 31.92
N SER A 58 9.78 0.99 32.98
CA SER A 58 9.06 -0.29 32.95
C SER A 58 7.74 -0.13 32.22
N VAL A 59 7.44 -1.06 31.31
CA VAL A 59 6.17 -1.12 30.55
C VAL A 59 5.32 -2.33 30.94
N GLY A 60 5.87 -3.22 31.76
CA GLY A 60 5.25 -4.46 32.20
C GLY A 60 6.23 -5.32 33.00
N VAL A 61 5.75 -6.42 33.57
CA VAL A 61 6.58 -7.35 34.36
C VAL A 61 7.65 -7.96 33.46
N GLY A 62 8.91 -7.69 33.75
CA GLY A 62 10.06 -8.15 32.98
C GLY A 62 10.31 -7.39 31.69
N TYR A 63 9.78 -6.17 31.50
CA TYR A 63 10.00 -5.39 30.28
C TYR A 63 10.44 -3.94 30.55
N ALA A 64 11.45 -3.50 29.80
CA ALA A 64 11.99 -2.16 29.85
C ALA A 64 11.88 -1.49 28.47
N TYR A 65 11.24 -0.32 28.41
CA TYR A 65 11.14 0.53 27.23
C TYR A 65 12.27 1.57 27.24
N PHE A 66 12.83 1.84 26.07
CA PHE A 66 13.94 2.76 25.88
C PHE A 66 13.61 3.82 24.82
N VAL A 67 14.08 5.04 25.06
CA VAL A 67 14.17 6.09 24.05
C VAL A 67 15.62 6.52 23.95
N ILE A 68 16.19 6.44 22.75
CA ILE A 68 17.62 6.62 22.50
C ILE A 68 17.78 7.66 21.39
N PHE A 69 18.64 8.65 21.64
CA PHE A 69 19.13 9.57 20.63
C PHE A 69 20.48 9.09 20.12
N CYS A 70 20.68 9.14 18.81
CA CYS A 70 21.93 8.74 18.19
C CYS A 70 22.10 9.46 16.84
N ARG A 71 23.28 9.29 16.22
CA ARG A 71 23.62 9.88 14.93
C ARG A 71 24.04 8.83 13.91
N THR A 72 23.55 8.96 12.68
CA THR A 72 23.99 8.16 11.53
C THR A 72 24.78 9.00 10.54
N GLN A 73 25.87 8.44 10.00
CA GLN A 73 26.55 9.01 8.82
C GLN A 73 26.06 8.37 7.52
N ARG A 74 25.27 7.30 7.60
CA ARG A 74 24.68 6.63 6.45
C ARG A 74 23.43 7.39 6.03
N GLY A 75 23.51 8.07 4.90
CA GLY A 75 22.36 8.67 4.23
C GLY A 75 21.89 7.86 3.03
N VAL A 76 20.85 8.37 2.38
CA VAL A 76 20.25 7.79 1.17
C VAL A 76 20.44 8.77 0.02
N ASN A 77 20.80 8.28 -1.16
CA ASN A 77 20.75 9.09 -2.37
C ASN A 77 19.30 9.21 -2.82
N PHE A 78 18.67 10.33 -2.47
CA PHE A 78 17.29 10.64 -2.76
C PHE A 78 17.01 10.69 -4.27
N GLU A 79 17.97 11.17 -5.07
CA GLU A 79 17.85 11.24 -6.53
C GLU A 79 17.73 9.86 -7.19
N LYS A 80 18.22 8.80 -6.52
CA LYS A 80 18.13 7.41 -6.99
C LYS A 80 16.93 6.66 -6.42
N VAL A 81 16.14 7.29 -5.54
CA VAL A 81 14.95 6.66 -4.99
C VAL A 81 13.85 6.69 -6.05
N GLU A 82 13.75 5.60 -6.80
CA GLU A 82 12.62 5.39 -7.70
C GLU A 82 11.43 4.85 -6.90
N VAL A 83 10.40 5.69 -6.76
CA VAL A 83 9.08 5.26 -6.30
C VAL A 83 8.25 5.01 -7.56
N PRO A 84 7.77 3.79 -7.82
CA PRO A 84 6.75 3.55 -8.83
C PRO A 84 5.49 4.31 -8.41
N GLU A 85 5.38 5.54 -8.85
CA GLU A 85 4.20 6.36 -8.61
C GLU A 85 3.15 5.96 -9.65
N LEU A 86 1.91 5.81 -9.17
CA LEU A 86 0.74 5.82 -10.05
C LEU A 86 0.52 7.28 -10.47
N THR A 87 1.42 7.83 -11.29
CA THR A 87 1.32 9.20 -11.78
C THR A 87 0.17 9.28 -12.78
N GLY A 88 -0.97 9.73 -12.28
CA GLY A 88 -2.07 10.25 -13.06
C GLY A 88 -2.38 11.67 -12.62
N GLN A 89 -2.74 12.56 -13.55
CA GLN A 89 -3.49 13.74 -13.14
C GLN A 89 -4.74 13.26 -12.40
N ARG A 90 -5.00 13.79 -11.20
CA ARG A 90 -6.28 13.58 -10.52
C ARG A 90 -7.38 14.27 -11.34
N LEU A 91 -7.94 13.51 -12.26
CA LEU A 91 -9.12 13.90 -13.00
C LEU A 91 -10.33 13.84 -12.08
N ASN A 92 -11.26 14.77 -12.26
CA ASN A 92 -12.51 14.75 -11.53
C ASN A 92 -13.39 13.58 -12.03
N TYR A 93 -14.29 13.06 -11.18
CA TYR A 93 -15.17 11.95 -11.52
C TYR A 93 -15.95 12.17 -12.83
N LYS A 94 -16.39 13.40 -13.09
CA LYS A 94 -17.11 13.76 -14.33
C LYS A 94 -16.24 13.63 -15.58
N GLU A 95 -14.96 13.94 -15.47
CA GLU A 95 -14.01 13.86 -16.58
C GLU A 95 -13.67 12.40 -16.88
N ILE A 96 -13.47 11.60 -15.83
CA ILE A 96 -13.27 10.15 -15.95
C ILE A 96 -14.50 9.51 -16.60
N ASP A 97 -15.72 9.83 -16.14
CA ASP A 97 -16.96 9.34 -16.75
C ASP A 97 -17.06 9.68 -18.23
N LYS A 98 -16.79 10.94 -18.58
CA LYS A 98 -16.82 11.40 -19.97
C LYS A 98 -15.83 10.61 -20.82
N ARG A 99 -14.59 10.46 -20.37
CA ARG A 99 -13.55 9.71 -21.10
C ARG A 99 -13.91 8.24 -21.26
N ILE A 100 -14.45 7.59 -20.24
CA ILE A 100 -14.92 6.19 -20.35
C ILE A 100 -16.03 6.09 -21.40
N LEU A 101 -17.03 6.96 -21.34
CA LEU A 101 -18.17 6.91 -22.27
C LEU A 101 -17.79 7.26 -23.71
N GLU A 102 -16.87 8.20 -23.93
CA GLU A 102 -16.43 8.63 -25.26
C GLU A 102 -15.38 7.69 -25.87
N GLU A 103 -14.36 7.31 -25.09
CA GLU A 103 -13.20 6.57 -25.60
C GLU A 103 -13.38 5.05 -25.49
N ILE A 104 -14.01 4.54 -24.43
CA ILE A 104 -14.27 3.10 -24.25
C ILE A 104 -15.64 2.73 -24.84
N GLY A 105 -16.63 3.62 -24.76
CA GLY A 105 -17.97 3.42 -25.33
C GLY A 105 -18.90 2.52 -24.51
N ARG A 106 -18.44 2.05 -23.34
CA ARG A 106 -19.24 1.27 -22.39
C ARG A 106 -18.68 1.38 -20.97
N PRO A 107 -19.49 1.12 -19.93
CA PRO A 107 -18.98 1.06 -18.58
C PRO A 107 -17.92 -0.03 -18.39
N ILE A 108 -16.89 0.27 -17.61
CA ILE A 108 -15.88 -0.68 -17.14
C ILE A 108 -16.52 -1.50 -16.02
N ARG A 109 -16.51 -2.83 -16.16
CA ARG A 109 -17.11 -3.73 -15.18
C ARG A 109 -16.08 -4.16 -14.15
N VAL A 110 -16.39 -3.97 -12.88
CA VAL A 110 -15.47 -4.16 -11.77
C VAL A 110 -16.09 -5.10 -10.75
N VAL A 111 -15.34 -6.11 -10.32
CA VAL A 111 -15.72 -6.95 -9.18
C VAL A 111 -14.70 -6.76 -8.07
N GLY A 112 -15.15 -6.43 -6.87
CA GLY A 112 -14.30 -6.23 -5.71
C GLY A 112 -14.60 -7.23 -4.60
N ALA A 113 -13.56 -7.67 -3.87
CA ALA A 113 -13.72 -8.47 -2.66
C ALA A 113 -12.51 -8.35 -1.72
N ASN A 114 -12.73 -8.56 -0.42
CA ASN A 114 -11.67 -8.96 0.48
C ASN A 114 -11.57 -10.49 0.45
N THR A 115 -10.43 -11.01 -0.01
CA THR A 115 -10.27 -12.46 -0.15
C THR A 115 -9.77 -13.12 1.14
N GLY A 116 -9.87 -14.45 1.22
CA GLY A 116 -9.30 -15.24 2.32
C GLY A 116 -10.11 -15.09 3.61
N PHE A 117 -9.43 -14.90 4.74
CA PHE A 117 -10.08 -14.74 6.06
C PHE A 117 -10.23 -13.27 6.49
N ASP A 118 -9.93 -12.33 5.62
CA ASP A 118 -9.95 -10.90 5.94
C ASP A 118 -11.38 -10.35 5.93
N ALA A 119 -11.86 -9.93 7.11
CA ALA A 119 -13.19 -9.36 7.33
C ALA A 119 -13.28 -7.83 7.14
N HIS A 120 -12.15 -7.15 6.87
CA HIS A 120 -12.08 -5.68 6.93
C HIS A 120 -12.52 -5.00 5.61
N THR A 121 -13.82 -4.78 5.43
CA THR A 121 -14.36 -4.22 4.16
C THR A 121 -14.13 -2.73 3.96
N VAL A 122 -13.93 -1.96 5.04
CA VAL A 122 -13.96 -0.47 5.01
C VAL A 122 -13.07 0.12 3.92
N GLY A 123 -11.86 -0.43 3.72
CA GLY A 123 -10.95 0.06 2.67
C GLY A 123 -11.46 -0.16 1.25
N LEU A 124 -12.09 -1.31 0.97
CA LEU A 124 -12.67 -1.59 -0.34
C LEU A 124 -13.98 -0.83 -0.53
N ASP A 125 -14.80 -0.77 0.51
CA ASP A 125 -16.05 -0.02 0.55
C ASP A 125 -15.81 1.48 0.29
N ALA A 126 -14.72 2.03 0.81
CA ALA A 126 -14.29 3.40 0.53
C ALA A 126 -14.03 3.65 -0.97
N ILE A 127 -13.58 2.63 -1.71
CA ILE A 127 -13.32 2.73 -3.16
C ILE A 127 -14.58 2.48 -3.98
N LEU A 128 -15.41 1.51 -3.59
CA LEU A 128 -16.56 1.09 -4.37
C LEU A 128 -17.83 1.88 -4.05
N ASN A 129 -18.17 2.08 -2.77
CA ASN A 129 -19.49 2.58 -2.38
C ASN A 129 -19.75 4.01 -2.87
N MET A 130 -21.01 4.32 -3.19
CA MET A 130 -21.42 5.63 -3.73
C MET A 130 -20.95 6.86 -2.92
N LYS A 131 -20.76 6.73 -1.59
CA LYS A 131 -20.24 7.80 -0.72
C LYS A 131 -18.75 8.09 -0.96
N GLY A 132 -17.98 7.05 -1.28
CA GLY A 132 -16.52 7.11 -1.37
C GLY A 132 -15.82 7.46 -0.07
N PHE A 133 -14.71 8.22 -0.16
CA PHE A 133 -13.83 8.58 0.95
C PHE A 133 -13.41 10.05 0.86
N ASP A 134 -13.56 10.77 1.96
CA ASP A 134 -13.04 12.15 2.14
C ASP A 134 -13.41 13.11 0.98
N GLY A 135 -14.68 13.09 0.59
CA GLY A 135 -15.22 13.96 -0.47
C GLY A 135 -15.02 13.45 -1.89
N ASP A 136 -14.13 12.47 -2.10
CA ASP A 136 -14.03 11.73 -3.35
C ASP A 136 -15.05 10.59 -3.37
N VAL A 137 -15.77 10.45 -4.47
CA VAL A 137 -16.92 9.55 -4.59
C VAL A 137 -16.48 8.18 -5.04
N GLY A 138 -17.10 7.11 -4.56
CA GLY A 138 -16.73 5.75 -4.95
C GLY A 138 -17.21 5.38 -6.35
N LEU A 139 -16.64 4.31 -6.90
CA LEU A 139 -16.86 3.85 -8.28
C LEU A 139 -18.33 3.57 -8.61
N GLU A 140 -19.17 3.19 -7.64
CA GLU A 140 -20.62 3.04 -7.83
C GLU A 140 -21.32 4.32 -8.28
N ARG A 141 -20.76 5.50 -7.94
CA ARG A 141 -21.35 6.79 -8.32
C ARG A 141 -21.06 7.17 -9.78
N TYR A 142 -20.02 6.58 -10.35
CA TYR A 142 -19.57 6.88 -11.71
C TYR A 142 -20.50 6.21 -12.71
N LYS A 143 -20.90 6.92 -13.76
CA LYS A 143 -21.68 6.35 -14.86
C LYS A 143 -20.83 5.43 -15.75
N GLY A 144 -19.53 5.67 -15.79
CA GLY A 144 -18.53 4.90 -16.52
C GLY A 144 -18.15 3.58 -15.87
N PHE A 145 -18.66 3.27 -14.67
CA PHE A 145 -18.37 2.02 -13.98
C PHE A 145 -19.62 1.22 -13.68
N SER A 146 -19.46 -0.09 -13.65
CA SER A 146 -20.46 -1.03 -13.14
C SER A 146 -19.75 -1.94 -12.15
N THR A 147 -20.06 -1.79 -10.88
CA THR A 147 -19.33 -2.40 -9.77
C THR A 147 -20.16 -3.49 -9.10
N VAL A 148 -19.48 -4.55 -8.65
CA VAL A 148 -20.06 -5.58 -7.78
C VAL A 148 -19.12 -5.75 -6.60
N ASN A 149 -19.58 -5.38 -5.41
CA ASN A 149 -18.87 -5.62 -4.16
C ASN A 149 -19.32 -6.96 -3.57
N MET A 150 -18.42 -7.94 -3.48
CA MET A 150 -18.69 -9.25 -2.88
C MET A 150 -18.50 -9.26 -1.36
N GLY A 151 -18.08 -8.14 -0.76
CA GLY A 151 -17.85 -8.04 0.68
C GLY A 151 -16.56 -8.71 1.10
N SER A 152 -16.60 -9.40 2.24
CA SER A 152 -15.43 -9.97 2.88
C SER A 152 -15.42 -11.49 2.93
N GLN A 153 -14.24 -12.02 3.24
CA GLN A 153 -13.98 -13.46 3.39
C GLN A 153 -14.34 -14.29 2.16
N VAL A 154 -14.10 -13.74 0.97
CA VAL A 154 -14.42 -14.39 -0.31
C VAL A 154 -13.28 -15.31 -0.74
N LEU A 155 -13.61 -16.52 -1.18
CA LEU A 155 -12.60 -17.44 -1.71
C LEU A 155 -12.12 -16.99 -3.10
N PRO A 156 -10.83 -17.14 -3.44
CA PRO A 156 -10.32 -16.75 -4.77
C PRO A 156 -11.08 -17.39 -5.94
N ALA A 157 -11.47 -18.66 -5.81
CA ALA A 157 -12.26 -19.34 -6.82
C ALA A 157 -13.63 -18.66 -7.05
N GLU A 158 -14.34 -18.33 -5.96
CA GLU A 158 -15.65 -17.67 -6.02
C GLU A 158 -15.55 -16.25 -6.59
N LEU A 159 -14.48 -15.51 -6.23
CA LEU A 159 -14.18 -14.20 -6.79
C LEU A 159 -14.03 -14.27 -8.31
N ILE A 160 -13.25 -15.24 -8.80
CA ILE A 160 -13.02 -15.42 -10.24
C ILE A 160 -14.31 -15.87 -10.94
N ASP A 161 -15.09 -16.78 -10.34
CA ASP A 161 -16.37 -17.22 -10.89
C ASP A 161 -17.37 -16.07 -11.01
N ARG A 162 -17.42 -15.19 -10.01
CA ARG A 162 -18.25 -13.98 -10.07
C ARG A 162 -17.73 -13.01 -11.13
N ALA A 163 -16.43 -12.80 -11.22
CA ALA A 163 -15.83 -11.95 -12.26
C ALA A 163 -16.16 -12.43 -13.67
N ILE A 164 -16.16 -13.74 -13.91
CA ILE A 164 -16.58 -14.34 -15.20
C ILE A 164 -18.07 -14.09 -15.45
N LYS A 165 -18.92 -14.38 -14.46
CA LYS A 165 -20.38 -14.23 -14.57
C LYS A 165 -20.79 -12.79 -14.90
N GLU A 166 -20.17 -11.83 -14.23
CA GLU A 166 -20.42 -10.40 -14.43
C GLU A 166 -19.69 -9.83 -15.65
N LYS A 167 -18.91 -10.65 -16.36
CA LYS A 167 -18.06 -10.24 -17.49
C LYS A 167 -17.17 -9.06 -17.11
N ALA A 168 -16.55 -9.15 -15.94
CA ALA A 168 -15.69 -8.12 -15.38
C ALA A 168 -14.50 -7.83 -16.31
N ASP A 169 -14.12 -6.56 -16.36
CA ASP A 169 -12.87 -6.10 -16.96
C ASP A 169 -11.75 -6.04 -15.92
N ALA A 170 -12.10 -5.74 -14.66
CA ALA A 170 -11.16 -5.61 -13.55
C ALA A 170 -11.62 -6.33 -12.27
N ILE A 171 -10.64 -6.81 -11.49
CA ILE A 171 -10.84 -7.40 -10.17
C ILE A 171 -10.05 -6.57 -9.14
N LEU A 172 -10.76 -6.10 -8.11
CA LEU A 172 -10.19 -5.30 -7.02
C LEU A 172 -10.14 -6.16 -5.75
N ILE A 173 -8.98 -6.25 -5.14
CA ILE A 173 -8.76 -7.10 -3.96
C ILE A 173 -8.26 -6.23 -2.83
N SER A 174 -8.88 -6.35 -1.65
CA SER A 174 -8.40 -5.65 -0.46
C SER A 174 -7.77 -6.61 0.54
N LYS A 175 -6.63 -6.20 1.11
CA LYS A 175 -5.84 -6.93 2.10
C LYS A 175 -5.38 -6.01 3.22
N ILE A 176 -5.98 -6.18 4.39
CA ILE A 176 -5.70 -5.44 5.61
C ILE A 176 -4.86 -6.27 6.57
N VAL A 177 -5.18 -7.56 6.72
CA VAL A 177 -4.48 -8.44 7.66
C VAL A 177 -3.11 -8.85 7.10
N THR A 178 -2.05 -8.51 7.84
CA THR A 178 -0.66 -8.69 7.39
C THR A 178 0.17 -9.60 8.29
N GLN A 179 -0.43 -10.12 9.37
CA GLN A 179 0.26 -11.00 10.33
C GLN A 179 0.84 -12.23 9.62
N LYS A 180 2.13 -12.52 9.89
CA LYS A 180 2.88 -13.62 9.26
C LYS A 180 2.82 -13.60 7.72
N ASP A 181 2.74 -12.41 7.14
CA ASP A 181 2.71 -12.19 5.69
C ASP A 181 1.53 -12.86 4.97
N ILE A 182 0.41 -13.09 5.66
CA ILE A 182 -0.75 -13.78 5.09
C ILE A 182 -1.30 -13.08 3.83
N HIS A 183 -1.30 -11.74 3.80
CA HIS A 183 -1.64 -10.96 2.61
C HIS A 183 -0.85 -11.35 1.36
N ILE A 184 0.45 -11.67 1.48
CA ILE A 184 1.30 -12.09 0.36
C ILE A 184 0.90 -13.49 -0.10
N ALA A 185 0.67 -14.41 0.84
CA ALA A 185 0.23 -15.76 0.52
C ALA A 185 -1.12 -15.75 -0.21
N ASP A 186 -2.09 -14.97 0.28
CA ASP A 186 -3.41 -14.84 -0.33
C ASP A 186 -3.35 -14.19 -1.73
N MET A 187 -2.51 -13.17 -1.91
CA MET A 187 -2.28 -12.56 -3.22
C MET A 187 -1.73 -13.58 -4.23
N LYS A 188 -0.74 -14.37 -3.82
CA LYS A 188 -0.20 -15.46 -4.65
C LYS A 188 -1.25 -16.52 -4.96
N ASP A 189 -2.13 -16.83 -4.01
CA ASP A 189 -3.18 -17.81 -4.21
C ASP A 189 -4.20 -17.37 -5.27
N VAL A 190 -4.59 -16.09 -5.29
CA VAL A 190 -5.44 -15.53 -6.36
C VAL A 190 -4.78 -15.70 -7.74
N ILE A 191 -3.52 -15.31 -7.86
CA ILE A 191 -2.76 -15.44 -9.11
C ILE A 191 -2.64 -16.90 -9.54
N LEU A 192 -2.42 -17.82 -8.59
CA LEU A 192 -2.39 -19.26 -8.85
C LEU A 192 -3.73 -19.76 -9.39
N HIS A 193 -4.87 -19.32 -8.83
CA HIS A 193 -6.19 -19.71 -9.31
C HIS A 193 -6.46 -19.17 -10.73
N LEU A 194 -6.05 -17.93 -11.03
CA LEU A 194 -6.13 -17.37 -12.38
C LEU A 194 -5.24 -18.15 -13.36
N ARG A 195 -4.02 -18.49 -12.98
CA ARG A 195 -3.08 -19.35 -13.74
C ARG A 195 -3.70 -20.70 -14.08
N LYS A 196 -4.22 -21.40 -13.08
CA LYS A 196 -4.86 -22.73 -13.26
C LYS A 196 -6.02 -22.70 -14.25
N ARG A 197 -6.70 -21.55 -14.38
CA ARG A 197 -7.80 -21.33 -15.32
C ARG A 197 -7.38 -20.69 -16.64
N GLY A 198 -6.08 -20.38 -16.83
CA GLY A 198 -5.56 -19.71 -18.03
C GLY A 198 -6.02 -18.25 -18.20
N MET A 199 -6.39 -17.57 -17.11
CA MET A 199 -7.03 -16.24 -17.13
C MET A 199 -6.14 -15.10 -16.62
N GLU A 200 -4.82 -15.31 -16.51
CA GLU A 200 -3.89 -14.32 -15.94
C GLU A 200 -3.98 -12.94 -16.60
N LYS A 201 -4.16 -12.91 -17.93
CA LYS A 201 -4.24 -11.68 -18.72
C LYS A 201 -5.68 -11.22 -18.98
N ARG A 202 -6.69 -11.95 -18.48
CA ARG A 202 -8.10 -11.68 -18.80
C ARG A 202 -8.62 -10.42 -18.12
N PHE A 203 -8.22 -10.19 -16.88
CA PHE A 203 -8.71 -9.10 -16.01
C PHE A 203 -7.57 -8.12 -15.73
N ILE A 204 -7.92 -6.87 -15.46
CA ILE A 204 -7.03 -5.92 -14.80
C ILE A 204 -7.08 -6.23 -13.30
N LEU A 205 -5.94 -6.55 -12.70
CA LEU A 205 -5.86 -6.94 -11.30
C LEU A 205 -5.32 -5.79 -10.46
N VAL A 206 -6.12 -5.34 -9.52
CA VAL A 206 -5.76 -4.29 -8.57
C VAL A 206 -5.82 -4.85 -7.17
N VAL A 207 -4.79 -4.59 -6.37
CA VAL A 207 -4.78 -4.92 -4.95
C VAL A 207 -4.60 -3.66 -4.10
N GLY A 208 -5.32 -3.58 -2.99
CA GLY A 208 -5.27 -2.47 -2.04
C GLY A 208 -4.99 -2.96 -0.62
N GLY A 209 -4.31 -2.14 0.17
CA GLY A 209 -4.06 -2.47 1.58
C GLY A 209 -3.00 -1.61 2.25
N PRO A 210 -3.00 -1.49 3.58
CA PRO A 210 -2.10 -0.60 4.32
C PRO A 210 -0.61 -0.98 4.19
N ARG A 211 -0.31 -2.26 3.91
CA ARG A 211 1.06 -2.73 3.64
C ARG A 211 1.27 -3.12 2.17
N VAL A 212 0.30 -2.84 1.30
CA VAL A 212 0.39 -3.13 -0.13
C VAL A 212 0.97 -1.92 -0.83
N THR A 213 2.22 -2.03 -1.29
CA THR A 213 2.84 -1.01 -2.14
C THR A 213 2.61 -1.34 -3.61
N HIS A 214 2.68 -0.33 -4.49
CA HIS A 214 2.57 -0.56 -5.92
C HIS A 214 3.64 -1.54 -6.42
N LYS A 215 4.89 -1.38 -5.95
CA LYS A 215 6.01 -2.28 -6.26
C LYS A 215 5.71 -3.73 -5.88
N LEU A 216 5.23 -3.97 -4.65
CA LEU A 216 4.87 -5.31 -4.20
C LEU A 216 3.79 -5.94 -5.08
N ALA A 217 2.77 -5.16 -5.47
CA ALA A 217 1.71 -5.63 -6.34
C ALA A 217 2.26 -6.09 -7.71
N LEU A 218 3.12 -5.28 -8.33
CA LEU A 218 3.75 -5.61 -9.62
C LEU A 218 4.60 -6.90 -9.52
N GLU A 219 5.41 -7.02 -8.47
CA GLU A 219 6.23 -8.23 -8.23
C GLU A 219 5.39 -9.50 -8.05
N MET A 220 4.17 -9.36 -7.53
CA MET A 220 3.24 -10.48 -7.34
C MET A 220 2.40 -10.78 -8.58
N GLY A 221 2.51 -9.99 -9.65
CA GLY A 221 1.77 -10.19 -10.92
C GLY A 221 0.43 -9.46 -11.00
N TYR A 222 0.21 -8.46 -10.16
CA TYR A 222 -0.92 -7.53 -10.28
C TYR A 222 -0.57 -6.35 -11.18
N ASP A 223 -1.57 -5.65 -11.72
CA ASP A 223 -1.38 -4.47 -12.55
C ASP A 223 -1.14 -3.21 -11.71
N ALA A 224 -1.74 -3.10 -10.52
CA ALA A 224 -1.49 -2.01 -9.58
C ALA A 224 -1.70 -2.39 -8.10
N GLY A 225 -1.02 -1.62 -7.24
CA GLY A 225 -1.10 -1.71 -5.79
C GLY A 225 -1.41 -0.34 -5.18
N PHE A 226 -2.45 -0.26 -4.36
CA PHE A 226 -2.89 0.97 -3.71
C PHE A 226 -2.72 0.87 -2.19
N SER A 227 -2.06 1.86 -1.58
CA SER A 227 -1.82 1.89 -0.15
C SER A 227 -2.71 2.91 0.57
N ILE A 228 -2.42 3.16 1.86
CA ILE A 228 -3.06 4.24 2.62
C ILE A 228 -2.90 5.56 1.86
N GLY A 229 -3.97 6.36 1.82
CA GLY A 229 -4.01 7.63 1.10
C GLY A 229 -4.41 7.53 -0.36
N SER A 230 -4.76 6.32 -0.84
CA SER A 230 -5.37 6.13 -2.17
C SER A 230 -6.85 6.48 -2.13
N TYR A 231 -7.30 7.21 -3.14
CA TYR A 231 -8.70 7.63 -3.28
C TYR A 231 -9.41 6.88 -4.41
N PRO A 232 -10.76 6.88 -4.43
CA PRO A 232 -11.53 6.30 -5.52
C PRO A 232 -11.13 6.81 -6.91
N SER A 233 -10.89 8.12 -7.06
CA SER A 233 -10.48 8.71 -8.35
C SER A 233 -9.13 8.19 -8.83
N ASP A 234 -8.19 7.92 -7.92
CA ASP A 234 -6.89 7.34 -8.26
C ASP A 234 -7.05 5.94 -8.87
N VAL A 235 -7.93 5.11 -8.27
CA VAL A 235 -8.26 3.77 -8.79
C VAL A 235 -9.04 3.88 -10.11
N ALA A 236 -10.02 4.78 -10.19
CA ALA A 236 -10.82 5.00 -11.38
C ALA A 236 -9.96 5.40 -12.59
N TYR A 237 -9.05 6.35 -12.38
CA TYR A 237 -8.12 6.82 -13.41
C TYR A 237 -7.21 5.71 -13.90
N PHE A 238 -6.63 4.93 -12.98
CA PHE A 238 -5.81 3.78 -13.35
C PHE A 238 -6.57 2.76 -14.20
N LEU A 239 -7.81 2.42 -13.81
CA LEU A 239 -8.64 1.48 -14.56
C LEU A 239 -8.99 2.00 -15.96
N LEU A 240 -9.30 3.29 -16.09
CA LEU A 240 -9.52 3.94 -17.38
C LEU A 240 -8.27 3.83 -18.28
N GLU A 241 -7.11 4.26 -17.80
CA GLU A 241 -5.87 4.25 -18.58
C GLU A 241 -5.46 2.83 -18.99
N LYS A 242 -5.59 1.85 -18.09
CA LYS A 242 -5.30 0.45 -18.42
C LYS A 242 -6.28 -0.15 -19.40
N MET A 243 -7.56 0.22 -19.34
CA MET A 243 -8.54 -0.19 -20.33
C MET A 243 -8.24 0.40 -21.72
N LEU A 244 -7.86 1.68 -21.78
CA LEU A 244 -7.46 2.32 -23.04
C LEU A 244 -6.21 1.67 -23.64
N GLU A 245 -5.23 1.32 -22.80
CA GLU A 245 -4.04 0.57 -23.20
C GLU A 245 -4.39 -0.77 -23.82
N ARG A 246 -5.28 -1.56 -23.17
CA ARG A 246 -5.73 -2.86 -23.70
C ARG A 246 -6.53 -2.75 -24.99
N LEU A 247 -7.23 -1.64 -25.21
CA LEU A 247 -7.96 -1.36 -26.44
C LEU A 247 -7.08 -0.77 -27.55
N GLY A 248 -5.79 -0.55 -27.30
CA GLY A 248 -4.86 0.07 -28.27
C GLY A 248 -5.17 1.54 -28.55
N LYS A 249 -5.89 2.21 -27.65
CA LYS A 249 -6.32 3.61 -27.79
C LYS A 249 -5.44 4.61 -27.03
N LYS A 250 -4.39 4.13 -26.38
CA LYS A 250 -3.42 4.99 -25.68
C LYS A 250 -2.60 5.76 -26.71
N LYS A 251 -2.70 7.09 -26.69
CA LYS A 251 -1.82 7.98 -27.47
C LYS A 251 -0.43 8.05 -26.86
#